data_AF-A0A6A4C3J1-F1
#
_entry.id   AF-A0A6A4C3J1-F1
#
_cell.length_a   1.000
_cell.length_b   1.000
_cell.length_c   1.000
_cell.angle_alpha   90.00
_cell.angle_beta   90.00
_cell.angle_gamma   90.00
#
_symmetry.space_group_name_H-M   'P 1'
#
loop_
_entity.id
_entity.type
_entity.pdbx_description
1 polymer ?
#
loop_
_entity_poly.entity_id
_entity_poly.type
_entity_poly.pdbx_seq_one_letter_code
_entity_poly.pdbx_strand_id
1 'polypeptide(L)'
;MRNLQKVLPPQQDGTYHAVATVRFYTSVQLALQLLARNVYLVGTIQTNKKGFPPASIAKEASRPADVPRGTTTIAVAKCCPLLQAMQWWDRLPVYLLSTGASTAVETCGRHVPGGRRVTIPCSSAMRDYHRWMGGVDIHDQLRLQRYSLQLSVRFRKYYKTIFLGLVDMAMVNAYIVYREAHKQQGKPPADHAAFLEVLQAQLLQTTGADFVEDILSPGPATPTRHATPIAAAHKLSEFPEWVQVREGFRKRPQHQCKVCSIRKTKVGQRSATRFFYEACSNGNKRVYLCDRVRPGHYVNNNMTCHQIWHVKWKNGEERPRPRIGRDIQIRGLGKKRRRREDAETNDDSEPEELEAVEEAPVEEETAPAVQEESAPAVGDAPAVEETAPAVQEETVPVVEAPAYEEAAPATTAPGGEERVNSV
;
A
#
# COMPACT_ATOMS: atom_id res chain seq x y z
N MET A 1 -10.07 -5.12 15.99
CA MET A 1 -8.97 -4.83 15.04
C MET A 1 -8.35 -6.14 14.58
N ARG A 2 -8.01 -6.28 13.29
CA ARG A 2 -7.34 -7.49 12.76
C ARG A 2 -5.83 -7.24 12.64
N ASN A 3 -5.03 -8.30 12.71
CA ASN A 3 -3.58 -8.30 12.42
C ASN A 3 -2.68 -7.42 13.33
N LEU A 4 -3.14 -6.94 14.49
CA LEU A 4 -2.27 -6.16 15.39
C LEU A 4 -0.99 -6.91 15.79
N GLN A 5 -1.06 -8.23 15.97
CA GLN A 5 0.10 -9.09 16.25
C GLN A 5 1.15 -9.15 15.12
N LYS A 6 0.76 -8.81 13.88
CA LYS A 6 1.68 -8.81 12.73
C LYS A 6 2.38 -7.46 12.54
N VAL A 7 1.79 -6.38 13.06
CA VAL A 7 2.24 -5.00 12.82
C VAL A 7 3.01 -4.47 14.03
N LEU A 8 2.63 -4.89 15.24
CA LEU A 8 3.27 -4.45 16.47
C LEU A 8 4.38 -5.42 16.88
N PRO A 9 5.43 -4.91 17.56
CA PRO A 9 6.44 -5.78 18.16
C PRO A 9 5.80 -6.77 19.14
N PRO A 10 6.42 -7.94 19.36
CA PRO A 10 5.99 -8.85 20.40
C PRO A 10 6.02 -8.16 21.76
N GLN A 11 5.06 -8.49 22.62
CA GLN A 11 4.99 -7.94 23.96
C GLN A 11 6.20 -8.41 24.77
N GLN A 12 6.87 -7.48 25.44
CA GLN A 12 7.98 -7.73 26.35
C GLN A 12 7.64 -7.09 27.69
N ASP A 13 7.92 -7.80 28.78
CA ASP A 13 7.65 -7.31 30.13
C ASP A 13 8.56 -6.12 30.44
N GLY A 14 7.98 -5.07 31.03
CA GLY A 14 8.67 -3.82 31.34
C GLY A 14 8.92 -2.89 30.14
N THR A 15 8.72 -3.35 28.90
CA THR A 15 8.90 -2.51 27.69
C THR A 15 7.56 -1.98 27.20
N TYR A 16 7.44 -0.64 27.14
CA TYR A 16 6.28 0.04 26.57
C TYR A 16 6.65 0.75 25.27
N HIS A 17 5.77 0.65 24.28
CA HIS A 17 5.88 1.40 23.02
C HIS A 17 4.85 2.52 23.00
N ALA A 18 5.07 3.55 22.18
CA ALA A 18 4.10 4.61 21.94
C ALA A 18 3.79 4.72 20.44
N VAL A 19 2.52 4.91 20.10
CA VAL A 19 2.06 5.10 18.72
C VAL A 19 1.29 6.41 18.63
N ALA A 20 1.73 7.28 17.72
CA ALA A 20 1.00 8.49 17.36
C ALA A 20 0.07 8.22 16.16
N THR A 21 -1.22 8.55 16.27
CA THR A 21 -2.19 8.32 15.19
C THR A 21 -2.97 9.58 14.82
N VAL A 22 -3.28 9.71 13.52
CA VAL A 22 -4.21 10.73 13.03
C VAL A 22 -5.67 10.34 13.27
N ARG A 23 -6.57 11.33 13.19
CA ARG A 23 -8.03 11.21 13.37
C ARG A 23 -8.72 10.01 12.73
N PHE A 24 -8.21 9.52 11.60
CA PHE A 24 -8.81 8.39 10.88
C PHE A 24 -8.64 7.06 11.64
N TYR A 25 -7.47 6.84 12.24
CA TYR A 25 -7.12 5.58 12.90
C TYR A 25 -7.49 5.57 14.39
N THR A 26 -7.61 6.74 15.02
CA THR A 26 -7.84 6.85 16.46
C THR A 26 -9.26 6.43 16.86
N SER A 27 -9.37 5.53 17.84
CA SER A 27 -10.63 5.12 18.46
C SER A 27 -10.41 4.60 19.88
N VAL A 28 -11.44 4.66 20.73
CA VAL A 28 -11.38 4.13 22.10
C VAL A 28 -11.10 2.63 22.13
N GLN A 29 -11.72 1.88 21.21
CA GLN A 29 -11.47 0.44 21.09
C GLN A 29 -10.01 0.14 20.74
N LEU A 30 -9.40 0.90 19.82
CA LEU A 30 -7.99 0.73 19.48
C LEU A 30 -7.10 1.06 20.67
N ALA A 31 -7.35 2.18 21.34
CA ALA A 31 -6.56 2.63 22.49
C ALA A 31 -6.49 1.56 23.60
N LEU A 32 -7.63 0.95 23.94
CA LEU A 32 -7.69 -0.13 24.92
C LEU A 32 -6.97 -1.41 24.45
N GLN A 33 -7.10 -1.78 23.17
CA GLN A 33 -6.43 -2.95 22.60
C GLN A 33 -4.90 -2.80 22.49
N LEU A 34 -4.41 -1.58 22.32
CA LEU A 34 -2.99 -1.25 22.36
C LEU A 34 -2.47 -1.24 23.80
N LEU A 35 -3.23 -0.64 24.72
CA LEU A 35 -2.86 -0.59 26.13
C LEU A 35 -2.71 -1.98 26.74
N ALA A 36 -3.60 -2.92 26.39
CA ALA A 36 -3.50 -4.33 26.80
C ALA A 36 -2.25 -5.05 26.29
N ARG A 37 -1.47 -4.43 25.40
CA ARG A 37 -0.22 -4.95 24.82
C ARG A 37 1.00 -4.11 25.19
N ASN A 38 0.93 -3.30 26.24
CA ASN A 38 1.97 -2.35 26.63
C ASN A 38 2.29 -1.33 25.51
N VAL A 39 1.29 -0.94 24.72
CA VAL A 39 1.42 0.11 23.69
C VAL A 39 0.53 1.30 24.06
N TYR A 40 1.16 2.43 24.35
CA TYR A 40 0.49 3.70 24.53
C TYR A 40 0.08 4.30 23.18
N LEU A 41 -1.07 4.95 23.16
CA LEU A 41 -1.60 5.65 22.00
C LEU A 41 -1.69 7.13 22.33
N VAL A 42 -1.36 7.98 21.37
CA VAL A 42 -1.72 9.40 21.38
C VAL A 42 -2.20 9.80 20.00
N GLY A 43 -3.35 10.44 19.91
CA GLY A 43 -3.85 10.83 18.60
C GLY A 43 -5.02 11.78 18.66
N THR A 44 -5.20 12.53 17.57
CA THR A 44 -6.47 13.26 17.38
C THR A 44 -7.60 12.27 17.15
N ILE A 45 -8.81 12.61 17.61
CA ILE A 45 -9.99 11.74 17.48
C ILE A 45 -11.18 12.51 16.92
N GLN A 46 -11.98 11.83 16.08
CA GLN A 46 -13.27 12.36 15.67
C GLN A 46 -14.29 12.19 16.81
N THR A 47 -15.01 13.24 17.16
CA THR A 47 -15.94 13.26 18.31
C THR A 47 -17.13 12.31 18.16
N ASN A 48 -17.49 11.94 16.93
CA ASN A 48 -18.55 10.97 16.64
C ASN A 48 -18.12 9.50 16.80
N LYS A 49 -16.87 9.22 17.19
CA LYS A 49 -16.39 7.85 17.44
C LYS A 49 -17.03 7.29 18.71
N LYS A 50 -17.50 6.04 18.63
CA LYS A 50 -18.07 5.32 19.77
C LYS A 50 -17.09 5.29 20.95
N GLY A 51 -17.61 5.65 22.12
CA GLY A 51 -16.86 5.68 23.39
C GLY A 51 -16.19 7.02 23.69
N PHE A 52 -16.18 7.98 22.76
CA PHE A 52 -15.76 9.34 23.08
C PHE A 52 -16.82 10.01 23.98
N PRO A 53 -16.44 10.68 25.08
CA PRO A 53 -17.40 11.21 26.05
C PRO A 53 -18.13 12.43 25.47
N PRO A 54 -19.47 12.38 25.26
CA PRO A 54 -20.21 13.50 24.66
C PRO A 54 -20.15 14.77 25.50
N ALA A 55 -20.04 14.63 26.83
CA ALA A 55 -19.94 15.73 27.77
C ALA A 55 -18.64 16.56 27.63
N SER A 56 -17.60 16.01 26.97
CA SER A 56 -16.35 16.73 26.70
C SER A 56 -16.31 17.37 25.31
N ILE A 57 -17.43 17.40 24.59
CA ILE A 57 -17.53 18.07 23.29
C ILE A 57 -17.95 19.51 23.55
N ALA A 58 -17.14 20.46 23.06
CA ALA A 58 -17.48 21.87 23.12
C ALA A 58 -18.79 22.16 22.38
N LYS A 59 -19.64 22.99 22.97
CA LYS A 59 -20.88 23.45 22.34
C LYS A 59 -20.58 24.51 21.27
N GLU A 60 -19.53 25.29 21.50
CA GLU A 60 -19.10 26.37 20.63
C GLU A 60 -18.25 25.83 19.48
N ALA A 61 -18.54 26.30 18.26
CA ALA A 61 -17.79 25.90 17.06
C ALA A 61 -16.33 26.42 17.07
N SER A 62 -16.06 27.50 17.80
CA SER A 62 -14.74 28.13 17.89
C SER A 62 -14.44 28.57 19.33
N ARG A 63 -13.16 28.80 19.63
CA ARG A 63 -12.73 29.17 20.98
C ARG A 63 -13.42 30.47 21.43
N PRO A 64 -14.14 30.47 22.58
CA PRO A 64 -14.69 31.69 23.18
C PRO A 64 -13.62 32.75 23.45
N ALA A 65 -14.02 34.02 23.48
CA ALA A 65 -13.08 35.13 23.63
C ALA A 65 -12.40 35.17 25.03
N ASP A 66 -13.15 34.78 26.05
CA ASP A 66 -12.77 34.70 27.46
C ASP A 66 -11.90 33.48 27.78
N VAL A 67 -11.97 32.41 26.98
CA VAL A 67 -11.15 31.21 27.17
C VAL A 67 -9.75 31.44 26.59
N PRO A 68 -8.67 31.41 27.40
CA PRO A 68 -7.32 31.56 26.89
C PRO A 68 -6.97 30.47 25.87
N ARG A 69 -6.20 30.84 24.84
CA ARG A 69 -5.67 29.86 23.89
C ARG A 69 -4.74 28.89 24.61
N GLY A 70 -4.84 27.61 24.30
CA GLY A 70 -4.10 26.54 24.94
C GLY A 70 -4.79 25.91 26.14
N THR A 71 -5.95 26.44 26.54
CA THR A 71 -6.78 25.85 27.61
C THR A 71 -7.11 24.40 27.26
N THR A 72 -6.88 23.50 28.23
CA THR A 72 -7.09 22.07 28.08
C THR A 72 -8.12 21.58 29.09
N THR A 73 -9.13 20.85 28.62
CA THR A 73 -10.04 20.08 29.46
C THR A 73 -9.71 18.60 29.27
N ILE A 74 -9.55 17.86 30.37
CA ILE A 74 -9.20 16.43 30.36
C ILE A 74 -10.33 15.65 31.04
N ALA A 75 -10.86 14.65 30.35
CA ALA A 75 -11.78 13.67 30.89
C ALA A 75 -11.05 12.32 31.02
N VAL A 76 -10.98 11.80 32.24
CA VAL A 76 -10.34 10.52 32.55
C VAL A 76 -11.40 9.43 32.69
N ALA A 77 -11.18 8.28 32.04
CA ALA A 77 -12.13 7.17 32.14
C ALA A 77 -12.07 6.53 33.54
N LYS A 78 -13.21 6.47 34.23
CA LYS A 78 -13.30 5.87 35.58
C LYS A 78 -12.87 4.41 35.63
N CYS A 79 -13.21 3.63 34.59
CA CYS A 79 -12.86 2.21 34.50
C CYS A 79 -11.41 1.95 34.05
N CYS A 80 -10.71 2.97 33.56
CA CYS A 80 -9.34 2.84 33.07
C CYS A 80 -8.65 4.21 33.20
N PRO A 81 -8.01 4.51 34.35
CA PRO A 81 -7.41 5.83 34.60
C PRO A 81 -6.31 6.23 33.60
N LEU A 82 -5.72 5.24 32.92
CA LEU A 82 -4.75 5.48 31.86
C LEU A 82 -5.39 6.02 30.57
N LEU A 83 -6.69 5.83 30.35
CA LEU A 83 -7.41 6.31 29.18
C LEU A 83 -7.95 7.72 29.43
N GLN A 84 -7.51 8.67 28.60
CA GLN A 84 -7.84 10.08 28.74
C GLN A 84 -8.33 10.65 27.40
N ALA A 85 -9.45 11.36 27.44
CA ALA A 85 -9.93 12.21 26.35
C ALA A 85 -9.58 13.66 26.69
N MET A 86 -9.14 14.42 25.71
CA MET A 86 -8.73 15.82 25.90
C MET A 86 -9.40 16.70 24.86
N GLN A 87 -9.79 17.89 25.29
CA GLN A 87 -10.15 19.00 24.44
C GLN A 87 -9.11 20.10 24.64
N TRP A 88 -8.49 20.56 23.56
CA TRP A 88 -7.51 21.63 23.56
C TRP A 88 -7.97 22.79 22.70
N TRP A 89 -7.98 24.00 23.27
CA TRP A 89 -8.49 25.19 22.62
C TRP A 89 -7.42 25.92 21.82
N ASP A 90 -7.57 25.94 20.49
CA ASP A 90 -6.79 26.80 19.62
C ASP A 90 -7.64 27.93 19.00
N ARG A 91 -7.79 27.98 17.67
CA ARG A 91 -8.88 28.74 17.04
C ARG A 91 -10.17 27.93 17.09
N LEU A 92 -10.05 26.64 16.82
CA LEU A 92 -11.10 25.63 16.89
C LEU A 92 -10.73 24.63 18.01
N PRO A 93 -11.71 23.91 18.58
CA PRO A 93 -11.42 22.86 19.54
C PRO A 93 -10.72 21.69 18.84
N VAL A 94 -9.63 21.20 19.43
CA VAL A 94 -8.93 20.00 18.98
C VAL A 94 -9.15 18.90 20.00
N TYR A 95 -9.64 17.75 19.54
CA TYR A 95 -9.92 16.60 20.41
C TYR A 95 -8.83 15.55 20.26
N LEU A 96 -8.32 15.07 21.39
CA LEU A 96 -7.31 14.02 21.46
C LEU A 96 -7.81 12.87 22.33
N LEU A 97 -7.30 11.69 22.00
CA LEU A 97 -7.38 10.51 22.84
C LEU A 97 -5.95 10.05 23.15
N SER A 98 -5.70 9.70 24.40
CA SER A 98 -4.41 9.16 24.81
C SER A 98 -4.54 8.05 25.82
N THR A 99 -3.55 7.15 25.86
CA THR A 99 -3.35 6.18 26.92
C THR A 99 -1.98 6.36 27.57
N GLY A 100 -1.94 6.43 28.90
CA GLY A 100 -0.69 6.54 29.67
C GLY A 100 0.05 7.88 29.53
N ALA A 101 -0.59 8.90 28.97
CA ALA A 101 -0.01 10.24 28.87
C ALA A 101 -0.11 11.00 30.20
N SER A 102 0.86 11.88 30.46
CA SER A 102 0.83 12.75 31.63
C SER A 102 -0.18 13.89 31.45
N THR A 103 -0.84 14.28 32.54
CA THR A 103 -1.75 15.43 32.57
C THR A 103 -1.01 16.75 32.83
N ALA A 104 0.31 16.71 32.97
CA ALA A 104 1.12 17.90 33.18
C ALA A 104 0.91 18.93 32.06
N VAL A 105 0.81 20.20 32.47
CA VAL A 105 0.78 21.34 31.56
C VAL A 105 2.20 21.67 31.14
N GLU A 106 2.37 21.79 29.84
CA GLU A 106 3.61 22.12 29.16
C GLU A 106 3.33 23.21 28.14
N THR A 107 4.26 23.43 27.21
CA THR A 107 4.12 24.48 26.20
C THR A 107 4.47 23.99 24.81
N CYS A 108 3.78 24.52 23.81
CA CYS A 108 4.13 24.33 22.41
C CYS A 108 4.31 25.69 21.70
N GLY A 109 5.17 25.72 20.69
CA GLY A 109 5.39 26.89 19.85
C GLY A 109 4.36 26.96 18.73
N ARG A 110 3.77 28.13 18.54
CA ARG A 110 2.77 28.41 17.49
C ARG A 110 3.21 29.56 16.62
N HIS A 111 3.09 29.40 15.30
CA HIS A 111 3.17 30.52 14.37
C HIS A 111 1.84 31.26 14.33
N VAL A 112 1.89 32.56 14.56
CA VAL A 112 0.73 33.46 14.41
C VAL A 112 0.88 34.29 13.13
N PRO A 113 -0.23 34.85 12.59
CA PRO A 113 -0.15 35.75 11.45
C PRO A 113 0.91 36.84 11.67
N GLY A 114 1.68 37.14 10.62
CA GLY A 114 2.86 38.01 10.70
C GLY A 114 4.18 37.30 11.03
N GLY A 115 4.23 35.97 10.98
CA GLY A 115 5.47 35.18 11.10
C GLY A 115 6.04 35.06 12.52
N ARG A 116 5.42 35.73 13.50
CA ARG A 116 5.83 35.66 14.90
C ARG A 116 5.54 34.26 15.48
N ARG A 117 6.45 33.77 16.31
CA ARG A 117 6.24 32.56 17.13
C ARG A 117 5.82 32.95 18.54
N VAL A 118 4.76 32.32 19.04
CA VAL A 118 4.24 32.51 20.39
C VAL A 118 4.20 31.17 21.10
N THR A 119 4.55 31.16 22.38
CA THR A 119 4.46 29.99 23.25
C THR A 119 3.08 29.95 23.89
N ILE A 120 2.40 28.81 23.79
CA ILE A 120 1.07 28.60 24.36
C ILE A 120 1.05 27.34 25.24
N PRO A 121 0.22 27.29 26.29
CA PRO A 121 0.11 26.11 27.12
C PRO A 121 -0.52 24.93 26.34
N CYS A 122 -0.06 23.72 26.61
CA CYS A 122 -0.66 22.48 26.10
C CYS A 122 -0.43 21.33 27.08
N SER A 123 -1.22 20.27 26.97
CA SER A 123 -0.93 19.05 27.74
C SER A 123 0.31 18.34 27.22
N SER A 124 0.94 17.52 28.07
CA SER A 124 2.05 16.67 27.64
C SER A 124 1.68 15.73 26.48
N ALA A 125 0.44 15.20 26.49
CA ALA A 125 -0.08 14.39 25.38
C ALA A 125 -0.11 15.17 24.06
N MET A 126 -0.50 16.45 24.09
CA MET A 126 -0.46 17.31 22.91
C MET A 126 0.98 17.55 22.43
N ARG A 127 1.93 17.74 23.37
CA ARG A 127 3.34 17.89 23.01
C ARG A 127 3.87 16.62 22.34
N ASP A 128 3.59 15.45 22.91
CA ASP A 128 4.01 14.17 22.36
C ASP A 128 3.36 13.91 21.00
N TYR A 129 2.09 14.25 20.84
CA TYR A 129 1.41 14.18 19.55
C TYR A 129 2.14 15.01 18.48
N HIS A 130 2.43 16.27 18.76
CA HIS A 130 3.17 17.13 17.83
C HIS A 130 4.60 16.64 17.56
N ARG A 131 5.26 16.06 18.57
CA ARG A 131 6.61 15.53 18.44
C ARG A 131 6.67 14.33 17.49
N TRP A 132 5.67 13.46 17.51
CA TRP A 132 5.74 12.15 16.85
C TRP A 132 4.87 12.00 15.60
N MET A 133 3.79 12.78 15.42
CA MET A 133 2.86 12.62 14.29
C MET A 133 3.52 12.74 12.91
N GLY A 134 4.56 13.56 12.76
CA GLY A 134 5.20 13.82 11.47
C GLY A 134 6.17 12.74 10.97
N GLY A 135 6.39 11.65 11.73
CA GLY A 135 7.40 10.66 11.37
C GLY A 135 7.18 10.00 10.00
N VAL A 136 5.92 9.68 9.66
CA VAL A 136 5.55 9.10 8.35
C VAL A 136 5.71 10.14 7.25
N ASP A 137 5.26 11.37 7.48
CA ASP A 137 5.35 12.45 6.49
C ASP A 137 6.81 12.79 6.17
N ILE A 138 7.70 12.78 7.17
CA ILE A 138 9.15 12.99 6.96
C ILE A 138 9.75 11.87 6.12
N HIS A 139 9.38 10.61 6.38
CA HIS A 139 9.85 9.48 5.59
C HIS A 139 9.37 9.58 4.14
N ASP A 140 8.08 9.86 3.94
CA ASP A 140 7.50 10.03 2.60
C ASP A 140 8.05 11.28 1.90
N GLN A 141 8.37 12.33 2.63
CA GLN A 141 9.04 13.50 2.09
C GLN A 141 10.44 13.15 1.57
N LEU A 142 11.26 12.43 2.35
CA LEU A 142 12.58 11.96 1.90
C LEU A 142 12.46 11.05 0.66
N ARG A 143 11.40 10.26 0.60
CA ARG A 143 11.11 9.30 -0.46
C ARG A 143 10.63 9.95 -1.76
N LEU A 144 9.66 10.86 -1.70
CA LEU A 144 8.98 11.49 -2.84
C LEU A 144 9.62 12.81 -3.29
N GLN A 145 10.75 13.17 -2.70
CA GLN A 145 11.56 14.32 -3.09
C GLN A 145 12.27 14.12 -4.45
N ARG A 146 13.27 14.96 -4.71
CA ARG A 146 14.03 15.12 -5.97
C ARG A 146 14.63 13.82 -6.53
N TYR A 147 14.75 12.76 -5.73
CA TYR A 147 15.42 11.52 -6.08
C TYR A 147 14.50 10.29 -6.16
N SER A 148 13.17 10.48 -6.12
CA SER A 148 12.21 9.37 -6.21
C SER A 148 12.28 8.66 -7.57
N LEU A 149 12.57 7.36 -7.58
CA LEU A 149 12.47 6.52 -8.76
C LEU A 149 11.01 6.35 -9.18
N GLN A 150 10.08 6.20 -8.23
CA GLN A 150 8.66 6.03 -8.51
C GLN A 150 8.09 7.21 -9.31
N LEU A 151 8.47 8.44 -8.97
CA LEU A 151 8.02 9.64 -9.66
C LEU A 151 8.80 9.94 -10.94
N SER A 152 10.04 9.46 -11.05
CA SER A 152 10.90 9.70 -12.20
C SER A 152 10.44 8.98 -13.48
N VAL A 153 9.70 7.88 -13.37
CA VAL A 153 9.27 7.09 -14.54
C VAL A 153 7.81 6.64 -14.44
N ARG A 154 7.05 6.85 -15.53
CA ARG A 154 5.66 6.39 -15.63
C ARG A 154 5.55 5.11 -16.43
N PHE A 155 5.07 4.04 -15.80
CA PHE A 155 4.76 2.78 -16.48
C PHE A 155 3.26 2.62 -16.71
N ARG A 156 2.87 1.98 -17.83
CA ARG A 156 1.48 1.57 -18.08
C ARG A 156 0.97 0.51 -17.11
N LYS A 157 1.88 -0.30 -16.55
CA LYS A 157 1.53 -1.40 -15.63
C LYS A 157 1.83 -0.97 -14.20
N TYR A 158 0.79 -0.88 -13.37
CA TYR A 158 0.85 -0.32 -12.01
C TYR A 158 1.88 -1.00 -11.09
N TYR A 159 2.07 -2.32 -11.20
CA TYR A 159 2.99 -3.06 -10.33
C TYR A 159 4.45 -2.60 -10.45
N LYS A 160 4.84 -2.05 -11.60
CA LYS A 160 6.19 -1.49 -11.77
C LYS A 160 6.39 -0.24 -10.93
N THR A 161 5.37 0.61 -10.86
CA THR A 161 5.35 1.79 -10.00
C THR A 161 5.37 1.40 -8.52
N ILE A 162 4.65 0.35 -8.13
CA ILE A 162 4.72 -0.20 -6.76
C ILE A 162 6.13 -0.69 -6.44
N PHE A 163 6.75 -1.45 -7.34
CA PHE A 163 8.12 -1.94 -7.15
C PHE A 163 9.11 -0.79 -6.93
N LEU A 164 9.07 0.25 -7.77
CA LEU A 164 9.93 1.41 -7.58
C LEU A 164 9.65 2.15 -6.27
N GLY A 165 8.38 2.22 -5.87
CA GLY A 165 8.01 2.77 -4.56
C GLY A 165 8.61 2.01 -3.38
N LEU A 166 8.76 0.68 -3.49
CA LEU A 166 9.44 -0.17 -2.50
C LEU A 166 10.96 0.04 -2.51
N VAL A 167 11.56 0.23 -3.69
CA VAL A 167 12.98 0.58 -3.80
C VAL A 167 13.25 1.94 -3.16
N ASP A 168 12.42 2.95 -3.44
CA ASP A 168 12.52 4.27 -2.81
C ASP A 168 12.44 4.15 -1.27
N MET A 169 11.51 3.35 -0.73
CA MET A 169 11.43 3.09 0.72
C MET A 169 12.68 2.42 1.28
N ALA A 170 13.24 1.43 0.56
CA ALA A 170 14.45 0.73 0.98
C ALA A 170 15.66 1.68 1.00
N MET A 171 15.78 2.58 0.03
CA MET A 171 16.83 3.60 -0.03
C MET A 171 16.74 4.57 1.16
N VAL A 172 15.54 5.04 1.51
CA VAL A 172 15.35 5.90 2.70
C VAL A 172 15.69 5.16 3.99
N ASN A 173 15.29 3.89 4.13
CA ASN A 173 15.64 3.08 5.29
C ASN A 173 17.16 2.87 5.41
N ALA A 174 17.83 2.60 4.29
CA ALA A 174 19.29 2.48 4.25
C ALA A 174 19.97 3.80 4.65
N TYR A 175 19.46 4.94 4.19
CA TYR A 175 19.93 6.26 4.59
C TYR A 175 19.78 6.53 6.10
N ILE A 176 18.66 6.14 6.70
CA ILE A 176 18.44 6.27 8.15
C ILE A 176 19.47 5.46 8.93
N VAL A 177 19.68 4.20 8.55
CA VAL A 177 20.69 3.33 9.17
C VAL A 177 22.10 3.88 8.98
N TYR A 178 22.42 4.37 7.78
CA TYR A 178 23.70 4.99 7.46
C TYR A 178 23.99 6.21 8.36
N ARG A 179 22.99 7.08 8.57
CA ARG A 179 23.11 8.24 9.46
C ARG A 179 23.31 7.85 10.92
N GLU A 180 22.61 6.83 11.40
CA GLU A 180 22.78 6.36 12.77
C GLU A 180 24.18 5.76 12.98
N ALA A 181 24.71 5.01 12.01
CA ALA A 181 26.07 4.51 12.04
C ALA A 181 27.13 5.64 12.06
N HIS A 182 26.93 6.71 11.27
CA HIS A 182 27.80 7.89 11.31
C HIS A 182 27.79 8.58 12.68
N LYS A 183 26.60 8.71 13.28
CA LYS A 183 26.44 9.30 14.61
C LYS A 183 27.17 8.49 15.68
N GLN A 184 27.09 7.16 15.64
CA GLN A 184 27.84 6.28 16.55
C GLN A 184 29.35 6.40 16.37
N GLN A 185 29.82 6.75 15.17
CA GLN A 185 31.23 7.00 14.87
C GLN A 185 31.66 8.45 15.16
N GLY A 186 30.79 9.31 15.69
CA GLY A 186 31.08 10.73 15.95
C GLY A 186 31.26 11.57 14.68
N LYS A 187 30.83 11.07 13.52
CA LYS A 187 30.92 11.80 12.24
C LYS A 187 29.75 12.78 12.09
N PRO A 188 29.92 13.85 11.30
CA PRO A 188 28.82 14.75 10.98
C PRO A 188 27.67 13.99 10.29
N PRO A 189 26.41 14.44 10.46
CA PRO A 189 25.27 13.79 9.83
C PRO A 189 25.45 13.80 8.31
N ALA A 190 25.37 12.62 7.69
CA ALA A 190 25.48 12.49 6.25
C ALA A 190 24.34 13.24 5.54
N ASP A 191 24.70 13.95 4.48
CA ASP A 191 23.74 14.55 3.56
C ASP A 191 23.08 13.47 2.68
N HIS A 192 21.81 13.70 2.33
CA HIS A 192 21.03 12.72 1.57
C HIS A 192 21.56 12.55 0.15
N ALA A 193 21.93 13.64 -0.53
CA ALA A 193 22.46 13.57 -1.88
C ALA A 193 23.83 12.87 -1.89
N ALA A 194 24.72 13.22 -0.96
CA ALA A 194 26.01 12.56 -0.82
C ALA A 194 25.87 11.05 -0.55
N PHE A 195 24.91 10.64 0.29
CA PHE A 195 24.61 9.21 0.49
C PHE A 195 24.18 8.53 -0.82
N LEU A 196 23.32 9.18 -1.61
CA LEU A 196 22.85 8.62 -2.87
C LEU A 196 23.95 8.48 -3.92
N GLU A 197 24.90 9.43 -3.97
CA GLU A 197 26.07 9.33 -4.85
C GLU A 197 26.94 8.12 -4.50
N VAL A 198 27.21 7.90 -3.20
CA VAL A 198 27.95 6.73 -2.72
C VAL A 198 27.20 5.44 -3.05
N LEU A 199 25.89 5.40 -2.78
CA LEU A 199 25.05 4.24 -3.07
C LEU A 199 25.04 3.93 -4.57
N GLN A 200 24.91 4.94 -5.42
CA GLN A 200 24.95 4.79 -6.87
C GLN A 200 26.30 4.21 -7.32
N ALA A 201 27.42 4.74 -6.81
CA ALA A 201 28.75 4.25 -7.13
C ALA A 201 28.93 2.78 -6.72
N GLN A 202 28.42 2.38 -5.55
CA GLN A 202 28.46 0.99 -5.07
C GLN A 202 27.62 0.05 -5.94
N LEU A 203 26.41 0.46 -6.31
CA LEU A 203 25.52 -0.33 -7.16
C LEU A 203 26.06 -0.51 -8.58
N LEU A 204 26.79 0.48 -9.11
CA LEU A 204 27.47 0.39 -10.41
C LEU A 204 28.68 -0.55 -10.40
N GLN A 205 29.27 -0.77 -9.23
CA GLN A 205 30.39 -1.71 -9.06
C GLN A 205 29.93 -3.15 -8.89
N THR A 206 28.64 -3.38 -8.64
CA THR A 206 28.08 -4.72 -8.46
C THR A 206 28.14 -5.52 -9.76
N THR A 207 28.74 -6.69 -9.70
CA THR A 207 28.92 -7.64 -10.80
C THR A 207 27.97 -8.82 -10.68
N GLY A 208 27.88 -9.64 -11.72
CA GLY A 208 27.09 -10.88 -11.68
C GLY A 208 27.48 -11.82 -10.54
N ALA A 209 28.75 -11.79 -10.09
CA ALA A 209 29.25 -12.61 -8.99
C ALA A 209 28.67 -12.23 -7.63
N ASP A 210 28.39 -10.93 -7.41
CA ASP A 210 27.82 -10.41 -6.15
C ASP A 210 26.36 -10.84 -5.94
N PHE A 211 25.70 -11.32 -6.99
CA PHE A 211 24.34 -11.85 -6.94
C PHE A 211 24.28 -13.38 -6.85
N VAL A 212 25.43 -14.07 -6.77
CA VAL A 212 25.49 -15.55 -6.72
C VAL A 212 25.36 -16.08 -5.28
N GLU A 213 25.51 -15.24 -4.26
CA GLU A 213 25.43 -15.69 -2.87
C GLU A 213 24.04 -15.49 -2.23
N ASP A 214 23.53 -16.61 -1.73
CA ASP A 214 22.48 -16.78 -0.72
C ASP A 214 21.05 -16.31 -1.02
N ILE A 215 20.34 -17.16 -1.77
CA ILE A 215 18.92 -17.42 -1.50
C ILE A 215 18.80 -18.13 -0.13
N LEU A 216 19.06 -17.41 0.96
CA LEU A 216 18.61 -17.82 2.29
C LEU A 216 17.12 -17.49 2.39
N SER A 217 16.29 -18.43 1.94
CA SER A 217 14.85 -18.37 2.18
C SER A 217 14.54 -19.19 3.44
N PRO A 218 14.22 -18.56 4.59
CA PRO A 218 13.71 -19.25 5.77
C PRO A 218 12.23 -19.56 5.54
N GLY A 219 11.95 -20.53 4.70
CA GLY A 219 10.61 -21.06 4.48
C GLY A 219 10.72 -22.47 3.92
N PRO A 220 9.83 -23.41 4.32
CA PRO A 220 9.79 -24.70 3.66
C PRO A 220 9.54 -24.45 2.19
N ALA A 221 10.50 -24.84 1.35
CA ALA A 221 10.40 -24.74 -0.08
C ALA A 221 9.08 -25.40 -0.51
N THR A 222 8.16 -24.60 -1.04
CA THR A 222 7.09 -25.13 -1.88
C THR A 222 7.80 -25.98 -2.93
N PRO A 223 7.45 -27.27 -3.13
CA PRO A 223 8.19 -28.11 -4.05
C PRO A 223 8.06 -27.52 -5.45
N THR A 224 9.12 -26.83 -5.89
CA THR A 224 9.33 -26.48 -7.28
C THR A 224 9.56 -27.81 -7.97
N ARG A 225 8.45 -28.46 -8.39
CA ARG A 225 8.50 -29.64 -9.23
C ARG A 225 9.43 -29.32 -10.37
N HIS A 226 10.56 -30.05 -10.41
CA HIS A 226 11.55 -29.99 -11.47
C HIS A 226 10.83 -29.83 -12.82
N ALA A 227 11.00 -28.66 -13.43
CA ALA A 227 10.69 -28.51 -14.84
C ALA A 227 11.68 -29.43 -15.55
N THR A 228 11.20 -30.56 -16.05
CA THR A 228 11.99 -31.44 -16.91
C THR A 228 12.57 -30.55 -18.02
N PRO A 229 13.90 -30.43 -18.13
CA PRO A 229 14.49 -29.58 -19.14
C PRO A 229 14.03 -30.11 -20.49
N ILE A 230 13.29 -29.27 -21.21
CA ILE A 230 12.97 -29.53 -22.60
C ILE A 230 14.31 -29.49 -23.33
N ALA A 231 14.64 -30.56 -24.07
CA ALA A 231 15.91 -30.70 -24.78
C ALA A 231 16.27 -29.43 -25.56
N ALA A 232 17.55 -29.05 -25.67
CA ALA A 232 17.99 -27.80 -26.29
C ALA A 232 17.56 -27.59 -27.77
N ALA A 233 17.01 -28.60 -28.45
CA ALA A 233 16.38 -28.53 -29.79
C ALA A 233 15.07 -27.69 -29.83
N HIS A 234 14.76 -27.11 -28.69
CA HIS A 234 13.50 -26.72 -28.13
C HIS A 234 12.94 -25.29 -28.34
N LYS A 235 13.52 -24.46 -29.22
CA LYS A 235 13.46 -22.97 -29.09
C LYS A 235 12.25 -22.34 -29.80
N LEU A 236 11.53 -21.46 -29.08
CA LEU A 236 10.39 -20.72 -29.62
C LEU A 236 10.85 -19.63 -30.61
N SER A 237 10.45 -19.73 -31.87
CA SER A 237 10.84 -18.80 -32.93
C SER A 237 9.68 -17.90 -33.36
N GLU A 238 9.96 -16.62 -33.59
CA GLU A 238 8.97 -15.68 -34.12
C GLU A 238 8.86 -15.80 -35.65
N PHE A 239 7.66 -15.58 -36.19
CA PHE A 239 7.48 -15.53 -37.64
C PHE A 239 8.28 -14.35 -38.24
N PRO A 240 9.17 -14.58 -39.22
CA PRO A 240 10.08 -13.55 -39.72
C PRO A 240 9.39 -12.56 -40.67
N GLU A 241 8.29 -12.97 -41.29
CA GLU A 241 7.64 -12.23 -42.37
C GLU A 241 6.64 -11.19 -41.84
N TRP A 242 6.71 -9.97 -42.39
CA TRP A 242 5.79 -8.89 -42.11
C TRP A 242 4.82 -8.71 -43.28
N VAL A 243 3.52 -8.69 -43.00
CA VAL A 243 2.49 -8.47 -44.02
C VAL A 243 2.02 -7.01 -43.95
N GLN A 244 2.05 -6.32 -45.08
CA GLN A 244 1.49 -4.99 -45.23
C GLN A 244 -0.04 -5.09 -45.33
N VAL A 245 -0.73 -4.35 -44.47
CA VAL A 245 -2.21 -4.41 -44.36
C VAL A 245 -2.82 -3.16 -44.96
N ARG A 246 -2.18 -2.02 -44.75
CA ARG A 246 -2.49 -0.71 -45.32
C ARG A 246 -1.18 0.03 -45.55
N GLU A 247 -1.22 1.11 -46.31
CA GLU A 247 -0.07 2.00 -46.51
C GLU A 247 0.48 2.46 -45.14
N GLY A 248 1.77 2.23 -44.90
CA GLY A 248 2.42 2.51 -43.60
C GLY A 248 2.16 1.52 -42.46
N PHE A 249 1.18 0.60 -42.55
CA PHE A 249 0.86 -0.34 -41.46
C PHE A 249 1.23 -1.79 -41.78
N ARG A 250 2.32 -2.28 -41.16
CA ARG A 250 2.79 -3.67 -41.26
C ARG A 250 2.43 -4.44 -39.99
N LYS A 251 1.84 -5.62 -40.13
CA LYS A 251 1.61 -6.56 -39.01
C LYS A 251 2.20 -7.92 -39.30
N ARG A 252 2.68 -8.60 -38.27
CA ARG A 252 3.08 -10.01 -38.41
C ARG A 252 1.83 -10.90 -38.44
N PRO A 253 1.82 -11.95 -39.28
CA PRO A 253 0.77 -12.95 -39.26
C PRO A 253 0.59 -13.54 -37.86
N GLN A 254 -0.66 -13.61 -37.41
CA GLN A 254 -1.00 -14.29 -36.17
C GLN A 254 -1.75 -15.57 -36.49
N HIS A 255 -1.33 -16.68 -35.88
CA HIS A 255 -1.90 -18.00 -36.11
C HIS A 255 -2.53 -18.55 -34.83
N GLN A 256 -3.48 -19.47 -34.96
CA GLN A 256 -4.14 -20.06 -33.78
C GLN A 256 -3.20 -21.00 -33.04
N CYS A 257 -3.05 -20.79 -31.74
CA CYS A 257 -2.30 -21.67 -30.85
C CYS A 257 -3.00 -23.04 -30.76
N LYS A 258 -2.28 -24.13 -31.06
CA LYS A 258 -2.84 -25.49 -31.10
C LYS A 258 -3.36 -25.97 -29.74
N VAL A 259 -2.62 -25.70 -28.67
CA VAL A 259 -3.06 -26.05 -27.30
C VAL A 259 -4.32 -25.30 -26.91
N CYS A 260 -4.39 -23.99 -27.21
CA CYS A 260 -5.58 -23.19 -26.94
C CYS A 260 -6.78 -23.67 -27.77
N SER A 261 -6.57 -24.04 -29.04
CA SER A 261 -7.64 -24.54 -29.92
C SER A 261 -8.25 -25.85 -29.42
N ILE A 262 -7.44 -26.76 -28.87
CA ILE A 262 -7.93 -28.03 -28.29
C ILE A 262 -8.64 -27.79 -26.94
N ARG A 263 -8.13 -26.84 -26.15
CA ARG A 263 -8.60 -26.58 -24.77
C ARG A 263 -9.70 -25.52 -24.66
N LYS A 264 -10.15 -24.92 -25.75
CA LYS A 264 -11.23 -23.91 -25.74
C LYS A 264 -12.50 -24.44 -25.08
N THR A 265 -13.20 -23.58 -24.35
CA THR A 265 -14.42 -23.91 -23.60
C THR A 265 -15.69 -23.36 -24.24
N LYS A 266 -15.55 -22.47 -25.23
CA LYS A 266 -16.67 -21.90 -25.99
C LYS A 266 -16.38 -21.97 -27.50
N VAL A 267 -17.41 -22.25 -28.31
CA VAL A 267 -17.31 -22.13 -29.77
C VAL A 267 -16.98 -20.67 -30.10
N GLY A 268 -16.05 -20.43 -31.03
CA GLY A 268 -15.61 -19.08 -31.40
C GLY A 268 -14.42 -18.53 -30.60
N GLN A 269 -14.04 -19.11 -29.46
CA GLN A 269 -12.87 -18.66 -28.69
C GLN A 269 -11.57 -18.87 -29.49
N ARG A 270 -10.86 -17.79 -29.81
CA ARG A 270 -9.61 -17.80 -30.56
C ARG A 270 -8.46 -17.26 -29.71
N SER A 271 -7.33 -17.96 -29.73
CA SER A 271 -6.09 -17.49 -29.13
C SER A 271 -5.01 -17.48 -30.19
N ALA A 272 -4.60 -16.27 -30.58
CA ALA A 272 -3.62 -16.07 -31.62
C ALA A 272 -2.20 -15.95 -31.02
N THR A 273 -1.21 -16.47 -31.74
CA THR A 273 0.21 -16.43 -31.40
C THR A 273 1.02 -16.05 -32.64
N ARG A 274 2.14 -15.35 -32.41
CA ARG A 274 3.16 -15.03 -33.43
C ARG A 274 4.32 -16.02 -33.44
N PHE A 275 4.31 -16.96 -32.51
CA PHE A 275 5.38 -17.90 -32.27
C PHE A 275 5.04 -19.25 -32.91
N PHE A 276 6.03 -19.86 -33.53
CA PHE A 276 5.97 -21.21 -34.08
C PHE A 276 7.22 -21.97 -33.68
N TYR A 277 7.18 -23.27 -33.99
CA TYR A 277 8.23 -24.15 -33.57
C TYR A 277 8.86 -24.91 -34.71
N GLU A 278 10.13 -24.61 -35.00
CA GLU A 278 10.81 -25.13 -36.18
C GLU A 278 11.05 -26.64 -36.10
N ALA A 279 11.52 -27.14 -34.96
CA ALA A 279 11.80 -28.56 -34.76
C ALA A 279 10.57 -29.48 -34.79
N CYS A 280 9.35 -28.93 -34.66
CA CYS A 280 8.10 -29.67 -34.79
C CYS A 280 7.29 -29.27 -36.03
N SER A 281 7.88 -28.48 -36.92
CA SER A 281 7.27 -28.08 -38.19
C SER A 281 7.89 -28.88 -39.33
N ASN A 282 7.07 -29.66 -40.04
CA ASN A 282 7.54 -30.39 -41.22
C ASN A 282 7.25 -29.55 -42.48
N GLY A 283 8.28 -28.86 -42.96
CA GLY A 283 8.22 -28.01 -44.16
C GLY A 283 7.16 -26.91 -44.04
N ASN A 284 6.11 -26.97 -44.86
CA ASN A 284 5.03 -25.98 -44.83
C ASN A 284 4.06 -26.12 -43.65
N LYS A 285 4.05 -27.28 -42.97
CA LYS A 285 3.12 -27.58 -41.86
C LYS A 285 3.73 -27.09 -40.54
N ARG A 286 3.36 -25.88 -40.13
CA ARG A 286 3.89 -25.26 -38.90
C ARG A 286 3.01 -25.48 -37.67
N VAL A 287 3.67 -25.74 -36.52
CA VAL A 287 3.02 -25.84 -35.21
C VAL A 287 3.16 -24.51 -34.47
N TYR A 288 2.01 -23.89 -34.17
CA TYR A 288 1.93 -22.59 -33.52
C TYR A 288 1.53 -22.75 -32.05
N LEU A 289 2.35 -22.22 -31.14
CA LEU A 289 2.20 -22.33 -29.68
C LEU A 289 2.41 -20.95 -29.05
N CYS A 290 1.72 -20.65 -27.94
CA CYS A 290 1.92 -19.41 -27.20
C CYS A 290 2.67 -19.65 -25.89
N ASP A 291 3.45 -18.68 -25.44
CA ASP A 291 4.16 -18.77 -24.17
C ASP A 291 3.35 -18.24 -22.98
N ARG A 292 2.08 -18.65 -22.90
CA ARG A 292 1.20 -18.28 -21.79
C ARG A 292 0.98 -19.45 -20.85
N VAL A 293 1.20 -19.23 -19.56
CA VAL A 293 0.87 -20.17 -18.48
C VAL A 293 -0.65 -20.39 -18.43
N ARG A 294 -1.09 -21.60 -18.13
CA ARG A 294 -2.51 -22.00 -18.07
C ARG A 294 -2.86 -22.65 -16.73
N PRO A 295 -3.01 -21.86 -15.65
CA PRO A 295 -3.21 -22.40 -14.31
C PRO A 295 -4.59 -23.05 -14.11
N GLY A 296 -5.63 -22.56 -14.78
CA GLY A 296 -7.02 -23.02 -14.57
C GLY A 296 -7.42 -24.37 -15.20
N HIS A 297 -6.50 -25.10 -15.84
CA HIS A 297 -6.88 -26.29 -16.64
C HIS A 297 -6.24 -27.60 -16.20
N TYR A 298 -5.26 -27.57 -15.31
CA TYR A 298 -4.71 -28.75 -14.66
C TYR A 298 -4.41 -28.35 -13.23
N VAL A 299 -4.94 -29.10 -12.26
CA VAL A 299 -4.66 -28.87 -10.84
C VAL A 299 -3.14 -28.90 -10.64
N ASN A 300 -2.59 -27.84 -10.04
CA ASN A 300 -1.14 -27.65 -9.79
C ASN A 300 -0.24 -27.57 -11.04
N ASN A 301 -0.71 -27.01 -12.16
CA ASN A 301 0.13 -26.88 -13.36
C ASN A 301 0.43 -25.42 -13.75
N ASN A 302 1.71 -25.04 -13.64
CA ASN A 302 2.23 -23.75 -14.10
C ASN A 302 2.82 -23.82 -15.52
N MET A 303 2.51 -24.86 -16.30
CA MET A 303 3.09 -25.04 -17.63
C MET A 303 2.55 -24.05 -18.67
N THR A 304 3.45 -23.56 -19.53
CA THR A 304 3.08 -22.79 -20.73
C THR A 304 2.50 -23.69 -21.81
N CYS A 305 1.77 -23.14 -22.79
CA CYS A 305 1.24 -23.98 -23.88
C CYS A 305 2.35 -24.71 -24.65
N HIS A 306 3.56 -24.16 -24.73
CA HIS A 306 4.67 -24.90 -25.33
C HIS A 306 5.04 -26.14 -24.48
N GLN A 307 5.20 -25.97 -23.16
CA GLN A 307 5.52 -27.10 -22.27
C GLN A 307 4.42 -28.17 -22.29
N ILE A 308 3.15 -27.77 -22.35
CA ILE A 308 2.03 -28.71 -22.49
C ILE A 308 2.15 -29.51 -23.80
N TRP A 309 2.49 -28.88 -24.91
CA TRP A 309 2.61 -29.55 -26.20
C TRP A 309 3.76 -30.57 -26.22
N HIS A 310 4.95 -30.18 -25.76
CA HIS A 310 6.13 -31.04 -25.86
C HIS A 310 6.19 -32.09 -24.76
N VAL A 311 5.93 -31.69 -23.51
CA VAL A 311 6.11 -32.57 -22.34
C VAL A 311 4.86 -33.40 -22.08
N LYS A 312 3.68 -32.78 -22.09
CA LYS A 312 2.43 -33.50 -21.75
C LYS A 312 1.79 -34.22 -22.92
N TRP A 313 1.94 -33.70 -24.13
CA TRP A 313 1.30 -34.28 -25.33
C TRP A 313 2.31 -34.96 -26.26
N LYS A 314 3.56 -35.16 -25.82
CA LYS A 314 4.65 -35.78 -26.58
C LYS A 314 4.71 -35.28 -28.02
N ASN A 315 5.00 -33.99 -28.19
CA ASN A 315 5.04 -33.32 -29.49
C ASN A 315 3.74 -33.36 -30.31
N GLY A 316 2.61 -33.65 -29.67
CA GLY A 316 1.28 -33.70 -30.28
C GLY A 316 0.75 -35.11 -30.54
N GLU A 317 1.53 -36.17 -30.26
CA GLU A 317 1.11 -37.57 -30.43
C GLU A 317 0.05 -37.98 -29.40
N GLU A 318 0.19 -37.53 -28.15
CA GLU A 318 -0.72 -37.86 -27.04
C GLU A 318 -1.71 -36.74 -26.73
N ARG A 319 -2.00 -35.88 -27.71
CA ARG A 319 -2.91 -34.76 -27.51
C ARG A 319 -4.36 -35.25 -27.30
N PRO A 320 -5.11 -34.65 -26.36
CA PRO A 320 -6.51 -35.00 -26.17
C PRO A 320 -7.36 -34.50 -27.34
N ARG A 321 -8.54 -35.11 -27.50
CA ARG A 321 -9.56 -34.59 -28.42
C ARG A 321 -10.02 -33.19 -27.97
N PRO A 322 -10.35 -32.29 -28.90
CA PRO A 322 -10.87 -30.96 -28.54
C PRO A 322 -12.11 -31.09 -27.67
N ARG A 323 -12.24 -30.22 -26.66
CA ARG A 323 -13.45 -30.20 -25.81
C ARG A 323 -14.70 -29.82 -26.59
N ILE A 324 -14.56 -28.93 -27.57
CA ILE A 324 -15.65 -28.40 -28.37
C ILE A 324 -15.17 -28.15 -29.81
N GLY A 325 -16.00 -28.49 -30.80
CA GLY A 325 -15.77 -28.20 -32.22
C GLY A 325 -14.84 -29.18 -32.94
N ARG A 326 -14.48 -28.85 -34.19
CA ARG A 326 -13.65 -29.71 -35.07
C ARG A 326 -12.20 -29.82 -34.58
N ASP A 327 -11.57 -30.94 -34.93
CA ASP A 327 -10.17 -31.21 -34.57
C ASP A 327 -9.18 -30.24 -35.23
N ILE A 328 -8.03 -30.08 -34.59
CA ILE A 328 -6.99 -29.16 -35.07
C ILE A 328 -6.36 -29.67 -36.37
N GLN A 329 -6.42 -28.84 -37.41
CA GLN A 329 -5.72 -29.13 -38.66
C GLN A 329 -4.36 -28.45 -38.68
N ILE A 330 -3.30 -29.19 -39.01
CA ILE A 330 -1.97 -28.62 -39.30
C ILE A 330 -1.94 -28.28 -40.79
N ARG A 331 -2.36 -27.07 -41.14
CA ARG A 331 -2.40 -26.59 -42.52
C ARG A 331 -1.04 -26.05 -42.94
N GLY A 332 -0.66 -26.32 -44.19
CA GLY A 332 0.49 -25.69 -44.82
C GLY A 332 0.24 -24.20 -45.08
N LEU A 333 1.29 -23.38 -45.18
CA LEU A 333 1.18 -22.05 -45.79
C LEU A 333 0.61 -22.22 -47.20
N GLY A 334 -0.61 -21.74 -47.44
CA GLY A 334 -1.28 -21.90 -48.72
C GLY A 334 -0.49 -21.25 -49.84
N LYS A 335 -0.29 -21.95 -50.97
CA LYS A 335 0.23 -21.32 -52.19
C LYS A 335 -0.69 -20.15 -52.55
N LYS A 336 -0.11 -18.94 -52.66
CA LYS A 336 -0.79 -17.74 -53.15
C LYS A 336 -1.49 -18.11 -54.47
N ARG A 337 -2.81 -18.09 -54.49
CA ARG A 337 -3.61 -18.35 -55.70
C ARG A 337 -3.28 -17.20 -56.66
N ARG A 338 -2.56 -17.48 -57.76
CA ARG A 338 -2.39 -16.54 -58.88
C ARG A 338 -3.80 -16.22 -59.38
N ARG A 339 -4.26 -14.99 -59.17
CA ARG A 339 -5.48 -14.49 -59.80
C ARG A 339 -5.10 -14.20 -61.26
N ARG A 340 -5.72 -14.96 -62.17
CA ARG A 340 -5.64 -14.78 -63.62
C ARG A 340 -6.50 -13.56 -63.96
N GLU A 341 -5.98 -12.68 -64.80
CA GLU A 341 -6.72 -11.58 -65.41
C GLU A 341 -7.72 -12.09 -66.45
N ASP A 342 -8.73 -11.25 -66.66
CA ASP A 342 -9.63 -11.11 -67.82
C ASP A 342 -11.08 -11.64 -67.79
N ALA A 343 -11.92 -10.70 -68.23
CA ALA A 343 -13.20 -10.75 -68.94
C ALA A 343 -14.50 -10.51 -68.15
N GLU A 344 -15.18 -9.47 -68.63
CA GLU A 344 -16.44 -8.84 -68.25
C GLU A 344 -17.67 -9.70 -68.51
N THR A 345 -18.75 -9.50 -67.74
CA THR A 345 -20.07 -9.02 -68.20
C THR A 345 -21.11 -9.04 -67.05
N ASN A 346 -21.87 -7.93 -66.95
CA ASN A 346 -23.26 -7.69 -66.51
C ASN A 346 -24.05 -8.82 -65.82
N ASP A 347 -25.07 -8.60 -65.00
CA ASP A 347 -25.79 -7.49 -64.35
C ASP A 347 -26.94 -8.24 -63.64
N ASP A 348 -27.20 -7.99 -62.36
CA ASP A 348 -28.57 -7.78 -61.87
C ASP A 348 -28.59 -7.42 -60.37
N SER A 349 -29.56 -6.57 -60.06
CA SER A 349 -29.82 -5.85 -58.81
C SER A 349 -30.63 -6.75 -57.84
N GLU A 350 -30.58 -6.65 -56.51
CA GLU A 350 -31.11 -5.60 -55.63
C GLU A 350 -30.73 -5.87 -54.13
N PRO A 351 -30.99 -4.93 -53.18
CA PRO A 351 -30.23 -4.74 -51.94
C PRO A 351 -30.90 -5.27 -50.64
N GLU A 352 -30.38 -4.80 -49.49
CA GLU A 352 -30.78 -5.03 -48.06
C GLU A 352 -30.02 -6.17 -47.36
N GLU A 353 -29.44 -6.06 -46.16
CA GLU A 353 -29.70 -5.18 -45.02
C GLU A 353 -28.43 -5.14 -44.13
N LEU A 354 -28.07 -3.97 -43.59
CA LEU A 354 -26.98 -3.80 -42.63
C LEU A 354 -27.54 -4.00 -41.20
N GLU A 355 -27.40 -5.20 -40.64
CA GLU A 355 -27.56 -5.37 -39.19
C GLU A 355 -26.21 -5.29 -38.48
N ALA A 356 -26.05 -4.19 -37.75
CA ALA A 356 -25.06 -4.02 -36.70
C ALA A 356 -25.39 -4.97 -35.54
N VAL A 357 -24.39 -5.67 -35.02
CA VAL A 357 -24.48 -6.30 -33.69
C VAL A 357 -23.39 -5.71 -32.81
N GLU A 358 -23.89 -5.08 -31.76
CA GLU A 358 -23.23 -4.33 -30.70
C GLU A 358 -22.16 -5.14 -29.96
N GLU A 359 -21.01 -4.52 -29.70
CA GLU A 359 -20.09 -4.96 -28.66
C GLU A 359 -20.58 -4.42 -27.32
N ALA A 360 -21.01 -5.33 -26.43
CA ALA A 360 -21.32 -5.01 -25.04
C ALA A 360 -20.06 -4.53 -24.29
N PRO A 361 -20.14 -3.45 -23.49
CA PRO A 361 -19.01 -2.94 -22.72
C PRO A 361 -18.72 -3.84 -21.51
N VAL A 362 -17.43 -4.06 -21.27
CA VAL A 362 -16.93 -4.69 -20.05
C VAL A 362 -16.98 -3.64 -18.93
N GLU A 363 -17.73 -3.96 -17.87
CA GLU A 363 -17.82 -3.18 -16.65
C GLU A 363 -16.43 -2.95 -16.03
N GLU A 364 -16.05 -1.68 -15.91
CA GLU A 364 -14.89 -1.22 -15.16
C GLU A 364 -15.37 -0.81 -13.76
N GLU A 365 -15.13 -1.65 -12.76
CA GLU A 365 -15.25 -1.26 -11.34
C GLU A 365 -14.23 -0.16 -11.06
N THR A 366 -14.70 1.08 -11.08
CA THR A 366 -13.94 2.26 -10.69
C THR A 366 -13.97 2.41 -9.17
N ALA A 367 -12.79 2.38 -8.55
CA ALA A 367 -12.61 2.82 -7.17
C ALA A 367 -12.77 4.35 -7.08
N PRO A 368 -13.39 4.90 -6.03
CA PRO A 368 -13.73 6.31 -5.98
C PRO A 368 -12.49 7.19 -5.79
N ALA A 369 -12.42 8.24 -6.62
CA ALA A 369 -11.48 9.34 -6.51
C ALA A 369 -11.74 10.15 -5.23
N VAL A 370 -10.68 10.45 -4.50
CA VAL A 370 -10.67 11.43 -3.41
C VAL A 370 -10.62 12.81 -4.05
N GLN A 371 -11.70 13.56 -3.97
CA GLN A 371 -11.75 14.98 -4.34
C GLN A 371 -11.29 15.83 -3.15
N GLU A 372 -10.31 16.70 -3.41
CA GLU A 372 -10.06 17.88 -2.59
C GLU A 372 -11.25 18.85 -2.79
N GLU A 373 -12.01 19.12 -1.73
CA GLU A 373 -12.94 20.25 -1.71
C GLU A 373 -12.41 21.36 -0.80
N SER A 374 -12.09 22.46 -1.48
CA SER A 374 -11.98 23.81 -0.95
C SER A 374 -13.32 24.34 -0.39
N ALA A 375 -13.21 25.21 0.61
CA ALA A 375 -14.29 25.83 1.37
C ALA A 375 -15.44 26.47 0.56
N PRO A 376 -16.67 26.56 1.11
CA PRO A 376 -17.67 27.51 0.63
C PRO A 376 -17.73 28.77 1.49
N ALA A 377 -17.95 29.88 0.79
CA ALA A 377 -18.24 31.19 1.30
C ALA A 377 -19.73 31.34 1.72
N VAL A 378 -19.92 32.40 2.52
CA VAL A 378 -21.12 33.07 3.03
C VAL A 378 -22.38 32.98 2.16
N GLY A 379 -23.52 32.68 2.79
CA GLY A 379 -24.87 32.89 2.28
C GLY A 379 -25.89 32.97 3.43
N ASP A 380 -26.73 34.00 3.40
CA ASP A 380 -27.68 34.45 4.44
C ASP A 380 -28.97 33.62 4.62
N ALA A 381 -29.41 33.52 5.89
CA ALA A 381 -30.79 33.51 6.45
C ALA A 381 -31.81 32.41 6.04
N PRO A 382 -32.93 32.16 6.79
CA PRO A 382 -33.48 32.89 7.94
C PRO A 382 -33.83 32.06 9.20
N ALA A 383 -34.28 32.80 10.21
CA ALA A 383 -34.68 32.42 11.56
C ALA A 383 -35.83 31.41 11.65
N VAL A 384 -35.77 30.56 12.68
CA VAL A 384 -36.95 29.92 13.29
C VAL A 384 -36.80 29.99 14.81
N GLU A 385 -37.85 30.53 15.42
CA GLU A 385 -38.05 30.85 16.82
C GLU A 385 -38.53 29.63 17.62
N GLU A 386 -38.44 29.74 18.96
CA GLU A 386 -39.14 28.92 19.98
C GLU A 386 -38.71 27.45 20.16
N THR A 387 -38.59 26.86 21.36
CA THR A 387 -38.99 27.22 22.73
C THR A 387 -38.15 26.37 23.70
N ALA A 388 -37.78 26.93 24.86
CA ALA A 388 -37.23 26.19 25.99
C ALA A 388 -38.37 25.52 26.80
N PRO A 389 -38.06 24.46 27.57
CA PRO A 389 -38.38 24.60 28.99
C PRO A 389 -37.34 24.02 29.97
N ALA A 390 -37.20 24.82 31.04
CA ALA A 390 -37.16 24.46 32.46
C ALA A 390 -36.16 23.40 32.99
N VAL A 391 -35.22 23.98 33.76
CA VAL A 391 -34.46 23.45 34.89
C VAL A 391 -35.31 22.59 35.84
N GLN A 392 -34.74 21.47 36.30
CA GLN A 392 -34.93 20.99 37.67
C GLN A 392 -33.55 20.63 38.25
N GLU A 393 -33.11 21.43 39.22
CA GLU A 393 -32.01 21.12 40.12
C GLU A 393 -32.48 20.05 41.11
N GLU A 394 -31.88 18.87 41.08
CA GLU A 394 -31.94 17.93 42.20
C GLU A 394 -30.61 17.97 42.95
N THR A 395 -30.69 18.49 44.17
CA THR A 395 -29.64 18.45 45.19
C THR A 395 -29.54 17.04 45.77
N VAL A 396 -28.33 16.47 45.78
CA VAL A 396 -28.02 15.19 46.44
C VAL A 396 -26.78 15.39 47.33
N PRO A 397 -26.76 14.84 48.56
CA PRO A 397 -25.92 15.36 49.64
C PRO A 397 -24.47 14.89 49.57
N VAL A 398 -23.61 15.70 50.19
CA VAL A 398 -22.19 15.47 50.43
C VAL A 398 -21.99 14.23 51.30
N VAL A 399 -21.18 13.28 50.83
CA VAL A 399 -20.64 12.18 51.65
C VAL A 399 -19.13 12.39 51.75
N GLU A 400 -18.67 12.57 52.98
CA GLU A 400 -17.27 12.76 53.36
C GLU A 400 -16.39 11.55 52.97
N ALA A 401 -15.19 11.82 52.46
CA ALA A 401 -14.16 10.83 52.19
C ALA A 401 -13.22 10.70 53.41
N PRO A 402 -12.71 9.50 53.75
CA PRO A 402 -11.72 9.36 54.81
C PRO A 402 -10.31 9.78 54.33
N ALA A 403 -9.58 10.41 55.23
CA ALA A 403 -8.23 10.93 55.06
C ALA A 403 -7.20 9.84 54.73
N TYR A 404 -6.25 10.16 53.84
CA TYR A 404 -5.04 9.37 53.60
C TYR A 404 -3.86 10.02 54.34
N GLU A 405 -3.10 9.21 55.08
CA GLU A 405 -1.89 9.62 55.79
C GLU A 405 -0.74 9.96 54.82
N GLU A 406 -0.08 11.09 55.06
CA GLU A 406 1.16 11.50 54.40
C GLU A 406 2.37 10.71 54.96
N ALA A 407 3.14 10.06 54.09
CA ALA A 407 4.46 9.53 54.43
C ALA A 407 5.53 10.62 54.21
N ALA A 408 6.24 10.98 55.28
CA ALA A 408 7.34 11.93 55.32
C ALA A 408 8.66 11.39 54.70
N PRO A 409 9.61 12.25 54.29
CA PRO A 409 10.74 11.87 53.45
C PRO A 409 11.98 11.34 54.21
N ALA A 410 12.77 10.52 53.51
CA ALA A 410 13.98 9.87 53.99
C ALA A 410 15.11 10.85 54.35
N THR A 411 15.70 10.62 55.52
CA THR A 411 16.82 11.38 56.11
C THR A 411 18.16 10.88 55.58
N THR A 412 19.05 11.83 55.31
CA THR A 412 20.44 11.67 54.86
C THR A 412 21.32 11.15 56.02
N ALA A 413 22.22 10.18 55.76
CA ALA A 413 23.22 9.71 56.72
C ALA A 413 24.61 10.33 56.40
N PRO A 414 25.41 10.73 57.42
CA PRO A 414 26.78 11.18 57.23
C PRO A 414 27.81 10.05 57.40
N GLY A 415 29.00 10.26 56.85
CA GLY A 415 30.10 9.29 56.78
C GLY A 415 31.03 9.18 58.00
N GLY A 416 32.06 8.35 57.80
CA GLY A 416 33.13 7.92 58.72
C GLY A 416 33.31 6.40 58.55
N GLU A 417 34.48 5.76 58.43
CA GLU A 417 35.89 6.09 58.70
C GLU A 417 36.79 5.10 57.91
N GLU A 418 38.08 5.43 57.89
CA GLU A 418 39.24 4.72 57.34
C GLU A 418 39.37 3.23 57.73
N ARG A 419 40.02 2.45 56.83
CA ARG A 419 41.14 1.55 57.19
C ARG A 419 41.91 1.01 55.98
N VAL A 420 43.05 1.65 55.74
CA VAL A 420 44.39 1.12 55.47
C VAL A 420 44.58 -0.43 55.51
N ASN A 421 45.09 -1.01 54.40
CA ASN A 421 46.34 -1.82 54.24
C ASN A 421 46.30 -3.08 53.35
N SER A 422 47.29 -3.14 52.43
CA SER A 422 48.10 -4.29 51.94
C SER A 422 47.40 -5.43 51.18
N VAL A 423 47.85 -5.96 50.03
CA VAL A 423 49.13 -6.05 49.30
C VAL A 423 48.84 -5.99 47.80
#